data_AF-A0A496ZPP3-F1
#
_entry.id   AF-A0A496ZPP3-F1
#
_cell.length_a   1.000
_cell.length_b   1.000
_cell.length_c   1.000
_cell.angle_alpha   90.00
_cell.angle_beta   90.00
_cell.angle_gamma   90.00
#
_symmetry.space_group_name_H-M   'P 1'
#
loop_
_entity.id
_entity.type
_entity.pdbx_description
1 polymer ?
#
loop_
_entity_poly.entity_id
_entity_poly.type
_entity_poly.pdbx_seq_one_letter_code
_entity_poly.pdbx_strand_id
1 'polypeptide(L)'
;MKRLQLVRYGGLTPVKQKHYTTDYEEMTFHGAPERYGIYAFMFGHIDWFLLGGDTGKMKPKTKDYEHEFKNKRDRLAVPYKKFSVEGEIWTHIKPANKFMYMVTDERGEWYKMDADDFVVMYKKEYARMTAEANEMETHGFFCDGESPRLNELDKTIKSPYRYICKDHLEIFVPKGTTIKPF
;
A
#
# COMPACT_ATOMS: atom_id res chain seq x y z
N MET A 1 8.33 -16.92 12.13
CA MET A 1 8.36 -15.63 11.40
C MET A 1 6.99 -14.97 11.46
N LYS A 2 6.91 -13.63 11.42
CA LYS A 2 5.62 -12.94 11.28
C LYS A 2 5.24 -12.95 9.80
N ARG A 3 4.13 -13.60 9.44
CA ARG A 3 3.60 -13.64 8.08
C ARG A 3 3.19 -12.25 7.61
N LEU A 4 3.22 -12.02 6.30
CA LEU A 4 2.67 -10.83 5.69
C LEU A 4 1.15 -10.76 5.94
N GLN A 5 0.71 -9.69 6.61
CA GLN A 5 -0.69 -9.43 6.89
C GLN A 5 -1.26 -8.47 5.87
N LEU A 6 -2.31 -8.89 5.18
CA LEU A 6 -2.95 -8.14 4.11
C LEU A 6 -4.43 -7.93 4.42
N VAL A 7 -4.99 -6.97 3.70
CA VAL A 7 -6.38 -6.54 3.80
C VAL A 7 -6.93 -6.20 2.44
N ARG A 8 -8.18 -6.58 2.20
CA ARG A 8 -8.89 -6.21 0.96
C ARG A 8 -10.39 -6.16 1.13
N TYR A 9 -11.04 -5.49 0.18
CA TYR A 9 -12.48 -5.59 -0.01
C TYR A 9 -12.86 -6.73 -0.95
N GLY A 10 -14.06 -7.28 -0.73
CA GLY A 10 -14.61 -8.37 -1.51
C GLY A 10 -14.20 -9.76 -1.05
N GLY A 11 -14.39 -10.76 -1.90
CA GLY A 11 -14.08 -12.16 -1.61
C GLY A 11 -12.62 -12.50 -1.86
N LEU A 12 -12.00 -13.35 -1.02
CA LEU A 12 -10.58 -13.76 -1.12
C LEU A 12 -10.29 -14.71 -2.30
N THR A 13 -11.32 -15.11 -3.06
CA THR A 13 -11.16 -15.96 -4.24
C THR A 13 -10.42 -15.19 -5.36
N PRO A 14 -9.39 -15.79 -5.98
CA PRO A 14 -8.74 -15.24 -7.16
C PRO A 14 -9.71 -14.96 -8.31
N VAL A 15 -9.58 -13.79 -8.93
CA VAL A 15 -10.39 -13.37 -10.08
C VAL A 15 -9.53 -13.18 -11.31
N LYS A 16 -10.14 -13.29 -12.50
CA LYS A 16 -9.49 -12.99 -13.77
C LYS A 16 -9.32 -11.48 -13.92
N GLN A 17 -8.11 -11.04 -14.24
CA GLN A 17 -7.78 -9.63 -14.41
C GLN A 17 -8.15 -9.15 -15.82
N LYS A 18 -8.97 -8.10 -15.91
CA LYS A 18 -9.58 -7.63 -17.18
C LYS A 18 -8.56 -7.09 -18.19
N HIS A 19 -7.55 -6.38 -17.71
CA HIS A 19 -6.54 -5.69 -18.53
C HIS A 19 -5.18 -6.39 -18.49
N TYR A 20 -5.16 -7.70 -18.21
CA TYR A 20 -3.94 -8.48 -18.29
C TYR A 20 -3.48 -8.60 -19.74
N THR A 21 -2.30 -8.08 -20.04
CA THR A 21 -1.61 -8.19 -21.35
C THR A 21 -0.23 -8.79 -21.15
N THR A 22 0.19 -9.69 -22.05
CA THR A 22 1.56 -10.24 -22.08
C THR A 22 2.53 -9.37 -22.86
N ASP A 23 2.04 -8.38 -23.58
CA ASP A 23 2.88 -7.42 -24.30
C ASP A 23 3.50 -6.45 -23.28
N TYR A 24 4.82 -6.36 -23.28
CA TYR A 24 5.59 -5.52 -22.37
C TYR A 24 5.35 -4.02 -22.64
N GLU A 25 5.12 -3.63 -23.89
CA GLU A 25 4.90 -2.24 -24.27
C GLU A 25 3.52 -1.72 -23.80
N GLU A 26 2.57 -2.64 -23.59
CA GLU A 26 1.23 -2.33 -23.08
C GLU A 26 1.13 -2.44 -21.55
N MET A 27 2.20 -2.85 -20.87
CA MET A 27 2.19 -2.96 -19.41
C MET A 27 2.20 -1.58 -18.77
N THR A 28 1.19 -1.34 -17.93
CA THR A 28 1.11 -0.14 -17.12
C THR A 28 1.36 -0.48 -15.66
N PHE A 29 1.70 0.53 -14.88
CA PHE A 29 1.79 0.43 -13.43
C PHE A 29 0.55 -0.22 -12.79
N HIS A 30 -0.65 0.14 -13.27
CA HIS A 30 -1.91 -0.45 -12.79
C HIS A 30 -2.28 -1.79 -13.43
N GLY A 31 -1.51 -2.26 -14.41
CA GLY A 31 -1.74 -3.53 -15.08
C GLY A 31 -1.36 -4.70 -14.19
N ALA A 32 -2.25 -5.68 -14.02
CA ALA A 32 -1.97 -6.84 -13.19
C ALA A 32 -0.78 -7.65 -13.75
N PRO A 33 0.17 -8.07 -12.89
CA PRO A 33 1.32 -8.83 -13.34
C PRO A 33 0.99 -10.29 -13.68
N GLU A 34 -0.17 -10.80 -13.25
CA GLU A 34 -0.68 -12.12 -13.65
C GLU A 34 -2.17 -12.10 -13.99
N ARG A 35 -2.59 -13.13 -14.74
CA ARG A 35 -3.97 -13.23 -15.23
C ARG A 35 -4.98 -13.53 -14.14
N TYR A 36 -4.58 -14.23 -13.07
CA TYR A 36 -5.47 -14.62 -11.98
C TYR A 36 -4.83 -14.32 -10.62
N GLY A 37 -5.57 -13.61 -9.79
CA GLY A 37 -5.09 -13.22 -8.46
C GLY A 37 -6.03 -12.21 -7.83
N ILE A 38 -5.53 -11.55 -6.79
CA ILE A 38 -6.29 -10.56 -6.03
C ILE A 38 -5.39 -9.40 -5.66
N TYR A 39 -5.95 -8.19 -5.69
CA TYR A 39 -5.30 -7.01 -5.13
C TYR A 39 -5.62 -6.89 -3.64
N ALA A 40 -4.62 -6.53 -2.86
CA ALA A 40 -4.71 -6.31 -1.44
C ALA A 40 -3.74 -5.23 -1.00
N PHE A 41 -3.94 -4.72 0.21
CA PHE A 41 -3.06 -3.74 0.83
C PHE A 41 -2.44 -4.31 2.09
N MET A 42 -1.29 -3.76 2.45
CA MET A 42 -0.64 -4.04 3.72
C MET A 42 -1.52 -3.65 4.91
N PHE A 43 -1.72 -4.58 5.85
CA PHE A 43 -2.47 -4.28 7.07
C PHE A 43 -1.72 -3.27 7.93
N GLY A 44 -2.45 -2.31 8.52
CA GLY A 44 -1.88 -1.18 9.24
C GLY A 44 -1.63 0.06 8.35
N HIS A 45 -1.61 -0.11 7.03
CA HIS A 45 -1.44 0.99 6.07
C HIS A 45 -2.76 1.47 5.45
N ILE A 46 -3.85 0.79 5.75
CA ILE A 46 -5.16 0.99 5.13
C ILE A 46 -5.87 2.28 5.59
N ASP A 47 -5.61 2.72 6.83
CA ASP A 47 -6.40 3.76 7.49
C ASP A 47 -6.33 5.12 6.76
N TRP A 48 -5.29 5.39 5.97
CA TRP A 48 -5.16 6.66 5.23
C TRP A 48 -5.83 6.64 3.85
N PHE A 49 -5.81 5.50 3.17
CA PHE A 49 -6.35 5.38 1.81
C PHE A 49 -7.87 5.23 1.78
N LEU A 50 -8.44 4.65 2.83
CA LEU A 50 -9.87 4.35 2.91
C LEU A 50 -10.72 5.47 3.50
N LEU A 51 -10.08 6.44 4.16
CA LEU A 51 -10.74 7.67 4.57
C LEU A 51 -10.91 8.66 3.41
N GLY A 52 -10.40 8.31 2.22
CA GLY A 52 -10.75 8.94 0.95
C GLY A 52 -10.59 10.46 0.97
N GLY A 53 -9.38 10.97 1.17
CA GLY A 53 -8.95 12.34 0.78
C GLY A 53 -9.74 13.55 1.29
N ASP A 54 -10.86 13.38 2.00
CA ASP A 54 -11.79 14.48 2.36
C ASP A 54 -11.57 14.96 3.79
N THR A 55 -10.38 14.73 4.35
CA THR A 55 -9.95 15.39 5.59
C THR A 55 -9.63 16.88 5.34
N GLY A 56 -9.34 17.27 4.09
CA GLY A 56 -9.01 18.64 3.71
C GLY A 56 -10.16 19.65 3.81
N LYS A 57 -11.42 19.21 3.90
CA LYS A 57 -12.58 20.10 4.04
C LYS A 57 -13.13 20.20 5.46
N MET A 58 -12.70 19.33 6.38
CA MET A 58 -13.24 19.35 7.73
C MET A 58 -12.37 20.24 8.63
N LYS A 59 -12.84 21.46 8.91
CA LYS A 59 -12.21 22.33 9.90
C LYS A 59 -12.40 21.70 11.29
N PRO A 60 -11.33 21.42 12.05
CA PRO A 60 -11.47 20.85 13.39
C PRO A 60 -11.90 21.98 14.33
N LYS A 61 -13.18 22.04 14.73
CA LYS A 61 -13.61 23.03 15.74
C LYS A 61 -14.64 22.59 16.79
N THR A 62 -15.20 21.38 16.81
CA THR A 62 -16.19 20.99 17.84
C THR A 62 -16.11 19.52 18.24
N LYS A 63 -16.60 19.17 19.46
CA LYS A 63 -16.77 17.77 19.93
C LYS A 63 -17.64 16.92 19.00
N ASP A 64 -18.49 17.56 18.21
CA ASP A 64 -19.29 16.90 17.17
C ASP A 64 -18.42 16.27 16.07
N TYR A 65 -17.21 16.79 15.84
CA TYR A 65 -16.23 16.26 14.90
C TYR A 65 -15.81 14.82 15.24
N GLU A 66 -15.48 14.53 16.50
CA GLU A 66 -15.08 13.18 16.91
C GLU A 66 -16.23 12.17 16.71
N HIS A 67 -17.47 12.62 16.96
CA HIS A 67 -18.65 11.77 16.79
C HIS A 67 -18.96 11.51 15.31
N GLU A 68 -18.85 12.52 14.45
CA GLU A 68 -19.08 12.39 13.00
C GLU A 68 -17.98 11.56 12.32
N PHE A 69 -16.72 11.74 12.73
CA PHE A 69 -15.59 10.97 12.23
C PHE A 69 -15.69 9.49 12.62
N LYS A 70 -16.10 9.22 13.87
CA LYS A 70 -16.39 7.85 14.35
C LYS A 70 -17.55 7.22 13.58
N ASN A 71 -18.65 7.96 13.39
CA ASN A 71 -19.80 7.49 12.61
C ASN A 71 -19.48 7.26 11.13
N LYS A 72 -18.64 8.08 10.48
CA LYS A 72 -18.17 7.83 9.11
C LYS A 72 -17.27 6.60 9.05
N ARG A 73 -16.36 6.41 10.01
CA ARG A 73 -15.52 5.20 10.11
C ARG A 73 -16.38 3.93 10.25
N ASP A 74 -17.44 4.01 11.06
CA ASP A 74 -18.38 2.90 11.29
C ASP A 74 -19.30 2.66 10.07
N ARG A 75 -19.67 3.70 9.30
CA ARG A 75 -20.47 3.58 8.06
C ARG A 75 -19.66 3.15 6.84
N LEU A 76 -18.38 3.54 6.77
CA LEU A 76 -17.41 3.10 5.75
C LEU A 76 -16.80 1.73 6.07
N ALA A 77 -17.20 1.10 7.18
CA ALA A 77 -16.89 -0.28 7.51
C ALA A 77 -17.61 -1.26 6.56
N VAL A 78 -17.38 -1.13 5.25
CA VAL A 78 -17.42 -2.31 4.39
C VAL A 78 -16.43 -3.30 5.04
N PRO A 79 -16.84 -4.52 5.41
CA PRO A 79 -15.98 -5.43 6.13
C PRO A 79 -14.84 -5.83 5.18
N TYR A 80 -13.71 -5.15 5.32
CA TYR A 80 -12.49 -5.59 4.68
C TYR A 80 -12.08 -6.90 5.35
N LYS A 81 -11.60 -7.84 4.56
CA LYS A 81 -11.13 -9.13 5.05
C LYS A 81 -9.66 -8.99 5.37
N LYS A 82 -9.28 -9.32 6.61
CA LYS A 82 -7.90 -9.50 7.02
C LYS A 82 -7.49 -10.94 6.68
N PHE A 83 -6.30 -11.11 6.16
CA PHE A 83 -5.73 -12.43 5.89
C PHE A 83 -4.21 -12.38 5.90
N SER A 84 -3.58 -13.53 6.01
CA SER A 84 -2.14 -13.69 5.80
C SER A 84 -1.86 -14.49 4.53
N VAL A 85 -0.69 -14.28 3.96
CA VAL A 85 -0.22 -15.00 2.77
C VAL A 85 1.08 -15.74 3.04
N GLU A 86 1.26 -16.87 2.35
CA GLU A 86 2.51 -17.62 2.26
C GLU A 86 2.79 -17.96 0.80
N GLY A 87 4.05 -17.83 0.39
CA GLY A 87 4.50 -18.01 -0.99
C GLY A 87 4.67 -16.68 -1.73
N GLU A 88 4.62 -16.75 -3.05
CA GLU A 88 4.96 -15.60 -3.90
C GLU A 88 3.89 -14.52 -3.90
N ILE A 89 4.33 -13.26 -4.00
CA ILE A 89 3.51 -12.08 -4.20
C ILE A 89 4.16 -11.18 -5.25
N TRP A 90 3.41 -10.18 -5.71
CA TRP A 90 3.93 -9.08 -6.50
C TRP A 90 3.75 -7.76 -5.76
N THR A 91 4.75 -6.89 -5.83
CA THR A 91 4.76 -5.56 -5.19
C THR A 91 5.35 -4.51 -6.12
N HIS A 92 4.99 -3.25 -5.91
CA HIS A 92 5.63 -2.09 -6.54
C HIS A 92 6.86 -1.58 -5.78
N ILE A 93 7.11 -2.11 -4.57
CA ILE A 93 8.23 -1.65 -3.75
C ILE A 93 9.51 -2.25 -4.32
N LYS A 94 10.26 -1.41 -5.04
CA LYS A 94 11.56 -1.77 -5.58
C LYS A 94 12.57 -1.97 -4.45
N PRO A 95 13.16 -3.17 -4.28
CA PRO A 95 14.21 -3.37 -3.30
C PRO A 95 15.46 -2.58 -3.68
N ALA A 96 16.11 -1.92 -2.70
CA ALA A 96 17.37 -1.21 -2.96
C ALA A 96 18.50 -2.17 -3.43
N ASN A 97 18.46 -3.42 -2.96
CA ASN A 97 19.37 -4.48 -3.41
C ASN A 97 18.59 -5.73 -3.82
N LYS A 98 18.37 -5.90 -5.12
CA LYS A 98 17.63 -7.03 -5.69
C LYS A 98 18.23 -8.39 -5.34
N PHE A 99 19.56 -8.49 -5.25
CA PHE A 99 20.26 -9.74 -4.92
C PHE A 99 20.05 -10.15 -3.46
N MET A 100 19.78 -9.18 -2.57
CA MET A 100 19.54 -9.47 -1.17
C MET A 100 18.14 -10.05 -0.91
N TYR A 101 17.16 -9.74 -1.75
CA TYR A 101 15.75 -10.06 -1.50
C TYR A 101 15.13 -11.00 -2.54
N MET A 102 15.96 -11.76 -3.26
CA MET A 102 15.56 -12.81 -4.22
C MET A 102 14.30 -12.45 -5.04
N VAL A 103 14.37 -11.34 -5.79
CA VAL A 103 13.35 -11.04 -6.80
C VAL A 103 13.34 -12.19 -7.82
N THR A 104 12.23 -12.90 -7.94
CA THR A 104 12.10 -14.08 -8.80
C THR A 104 11.65 -13.74 -10.21
N ASP A 105 10.96 -12.61 -10.38
CA ASP A 105 10.45 -12.13 -11.67
C ASP A 105 10.20 -10.62 -11.63
N GLU A 106 10.20 -9.98 -12.80
CA GLU A 106 9.95 -8.55 -12.97
C GLU A 106 9.04 -8.31 -14.17
N ARG A 107 8.05 -7.45 -13.97
CA ARG A 107 7.06 -7.17 -15.00
C ARG A 107 6.60 -5.72 -14.95
N GLY A 108 7.19 -4.89 -15.80
CA GLY A 108 7.04 -3.44 -15.72
C GLY A 108 7.54 -2.94 -14.37
N GLU A 109 6.65 -2.34 -13.57
CA GLU A 109 6.96 -1.84 -12.22
C GLU A 109 6.54 -2.81 -11.12
N TRP A 110 6.26 -4.07 -11.46
CA TRP A 110 5.98 -5.14 -10.51
C TRP A 110 7.20 -6.02 -10.28
N TYR A 111 7.45 -6.33 -9.01
CA TYR A 111 8.51 -7.23 -8.56
C TYR A 111 7.91 -8.44 -7.86
N LYS A 112 8.25 -9.64 -8.35
CA LYS A 112 7.81 -10.90 -7.74
C LYS A 112 8.82 -11.37 -6.70
N MET A 113 8.34 -11.78 -5.54
CA MET A 113 9.18 -12.32 -4.46
C MET A 113 8.37 -13.14 -3.46
N ASP A 114 9.05 -13.85 -2.58
CA ASP A 114 8.41 -14.54 -1.45
C ASP A 114 7.88 -13.53 -0.42
N ALA A 115 6.72 -13.83 0.17
CA ALA A 115 6.07 -12.98 1.15
C ALA A 115 6.90 -12.75 2.43
N ASP A 116 7.67 -13.75 2.89
CA ASP A 116 8.51 -13.60 4.08
C ASP A 116 9.73 -12.70 3.79
N ASP A 117 10.35 -12.86 2.63
CA ASP A 117 11.44 -11.99 2.16
C ASP A 117 10.95 -10.54 1.99
N PHE A 118 9.74 -10.36 1.44
CA PHE A 118 9.10 -9.06 1.35
C PHE A 118 8.92 -8.40 2.72
N VAL A 119 8.50 -9.13 3.76
CA VAL A 119 8.32 -8.56 5.11
C VAL A 119 9.64 -8.02 5.68
N VAL A 120 10.77 -8.71 5.41
CA VAL A 120 12.09 -8.27 5.84
C VAL A 120 12.54 -7.04 5.04
N MET A 121 12.39 -7.10 3.72
CA MET A 121 12.71 -6.01 2.79
C MET A 121 11.91 -4.75 3.13
N TYR A 122 10.59 -4.87 3.23
CA TYR A 122 9.68 -3.77 3.47
C TYR A 122 10.03 -3.01 4.74
N LYS A 123 10.35 -3.70 5.85
CA LYS A 123 10.72 -3.02 7.09
C LYS A 123 11.95 -2.13 6.94
N LYS A 124 12.93 -2.58 6.16
CA LYS A 124 14.16 -1.82 5.90
C LYS A 124 13.89 -0.65 4.95
N GLU A 125 13.17 -0.89 3.86
CA GLU A 125 12.80 0.17 2.92
C GLU A 125 11.90 1.21 3.57
N TYR A 126 10.93 0.79 4.39
CA TYR A 126 10.06 1.69 5.13
C TYR A 126 10.84 2.55 6.13
N ALA A 127 11.82 1.98 6.84
CA ALA A 127 12.70 2.73 7.73
C ALA A 127 13.56 3.74 6.94
N ARG A 128 14.13 3.34 5.80
CA ARG A 128 14.90 4.21 4.91
C ARG A 128 14.05 5.36 4.38
N MET A 129 12.89 5.06 3.81
CA MET A 129 11.94 6.06 3.31
C MET A 129 11.47 7.01 4.42
N THR A 130 11.29 6.52 5.64
CA THR A 130 10.97 7.37 6.80
C THR A 130 12.14 8.29 7.15
N ALA A 131 13.38 7.81 7.13
CA ALA A 131 14.56 8.63 7.38
C ALA A 131 14.72 9.71 6.31
N GLU A 132 14.65 9.35 5.03
CA GLU A 132 14.72 10.27 3.89
C GLU A 132 13.59 11.30 3.92
N ALA A 133 12.35 10.89 4.25
CA ALA A 133 11.22 11.80 4.42
C ALA A 133 11.49 12.86 5.50
N ASN A 134 12.10 12.48 6.62
CA ASN A 134 12.46 13.41 7.69
C ASN A 134 13.57 14.38 7.23
N GLU A 135 14.51 13.93 6.39
CA GLU A 135 15.54 14.79 5.79
C GLU A 135 14.96 15.74 4.74
N MET A 136 14.08 15.26 3.86
CA MET A 136 13.42 16.10 2.84
C MET A 136 12.51 17.16 3.45
N GLU A 137 11.88 16.90 4.60
CA GLU A 137 11.13 17.91 5.35
C GLU A 137 12.03 19.07 5.80
N THR A 138 13.33 18.84 6.01
CA THR A 138 14.30 19.93 6.24
C THR A 138 14.67 20.71 4.97
N HIS A 139 14.33 20.20 3.79
CA HIS A 139 14.74 20.78 2.49
C HIS A 139 13.57 21.17 1.56
N GLY A 140 12.31 20.89 1.91
CA GLY A 140 11.12 21.48 1.27
C GLY A 140 10.66 20.87 -0.06
N PHE A 141 11.05 19.63 -0.40
CA PHE A 141 10.63 18.97 -1.64
C PHE A 141 9.51 17.95 -1.41
N PHE A 142 8.44 18.02 -2.21
CA PHE A 142 7.30 17.08 -2.24
C PHE A 142 7.06 16.58 -3.66
N CYS A 143 6.66 15.31 -3.82
CA CYS A 143 6.54 14.61 -5.11
C CYS A 143 5.51 15.20 -6.09
N ASP A 144 4.54 15.98 -5.61
CA ASP A 144 3.41 16.42 -6.45
C ASP A 144 3.48 17.88 -6.91
N GLY A 145 4.58 18.60 -6.68
CA GLY A 145 4.78 19.99 -7.18
C GLY A 145 3.85 21.05 -6.58
N GLU A 146 2.74 20.65 -5.94
CA GLU A 146 1.95 21.49 -5.07
C GLU A 146 2.33 21.19 -3.63
N SER A 147 2.95 22.16 -2.97
CA SER A 147 3.04 22.17 -1.51
C SER A 147 1.60 22.29 -0.99
N PRO A 148 0.97 21.22 -0.46
CA PRO A 148 -0.25 21.43 0.27
C PRO A 148 0.17 22.31 1.43
N ARG A 149 -0.57 23.39 1.69
CA ARG A 149 -0.46 24.09 2.97
C ARG A 149 -0.88 23.09 4.06
N LEU A 150 0.05 22.22 4.44
CA LEU A 150 -0.10 21.25 5.49
C LEU A 150 -0.28 22.07 6.76
N ASN A 151 -1.48 21.96 7.35
CA ASN A 151 -1.78 22.58 8.63
C ASN A 151 -0.73 22.12 9.64
N GLU A 152 -0.39 22.96 10.63
CA GLU A 152 0.66 22.63 11.63
C GLU A 152 0.46 21.28 12.34
N LEU A 153 -0.77 20.75 12.35
CA LEU A 153 -1.10 19.41 12.85
C LEU A 153 -0.40 18.29 12.06
N ASP A 154 -0.26 18.44 10.74
CA ASP A 154 0.32 17.42 9.85
C ASP A 154 1.85 17.32 10.00
N LYS A 155 2.51 18.40 10.46
CA LYS A 155 3.96 18.42 10.75
C LYS A 155 4.38 17.46 11.86
N THR A 156 3.43 16.99 12.67
CA THR A 156 3.71 16.02 13.75
C THR A 156 3.64 14.57 13.28
N ILE A 157 3.04 14.32 12.12
CA ILE A 157 2.86 12.99 11.56
C ILE A 157 4.07 12.66 10.69
N LYS A 158 5.12 12.11 11.34
CA LYS A 158 6.31 11.53 10.68
C LYS A 158 5.95 10.24 9.95
N SER A 159 5.24 10.38 8.86
CA SER A 159 4.66 9.29 8.09
C SER A 159 5.30 9.27 6.70
N PRO A 160 6.03 8.20 6.32
CA PRO A 160 6.65 8.10 4.99
C PRO A 160 5.61 8.12 3.84
N TYR A 161 4.33 8.00 4.17
CA TYR A 161 3.20 8.09 3.24
C TYR A 161 3.04 9.48 2.60
N ARG A 162 3.80 10.49 3.03
CA ARG A 162 3.95 11.76 2.28
C ARG A 162 4.62 11.56 0.91
N TYR A 163 5.36 10.47 0.73
CA TYR A 163 6.16 10.19 -0.47
C TYR A 163 5.78 8.87 -1.15
N ILE A 164 4.85 8.10 -0.55
CA ILE A 164 4.42 6.79 -1.03
C ILE A 164 2.94 6.89 -1.36
N CYS A 165 2.60 6.84 -2.66
CA CYS A 165 1.19 6.80 -3.09
C CYS A 165 0.55 5.43 -2.77
N LYS A 166 -0.79 5.36 -2.87
CA LYS A 166 -1.57 4.15 -2.56
C LYS A 166 -1.08 2.91 -3.29
N ASP A 167 -0.68 3.10 -4.54
CA ASP A 167 -0.39 2.02 -5.45
C ASP A 167 0.95 1.38 -5.09
N HIS A 168 1.90 2.12 -4.52
CA HIS A 168 3.15 1.54 -4.00
C HIS A 168 2.93 0.53 -2.86
N LEU A 169 1.82 0.64 -2.12
CA LEU A 169 1.47 -0.28 -1.03
C LEU A 169 0.49 -1.37 -1.48
N GLU A 170 0.11 -1.35 -2.75
CA GLU A 170 -0.68 -2.39 -3.36
C GLU A 170 0.18 -3.66 -3.54
N ILE A 171 -0.41 -4.78 -3.17
CA ILE A 171 0.16 -6.11 -3.29
C ILE A 171 -0.78 -6.93 -4.16
N PHE A 172 -0.24 -7.54 -5.20
CA PHE A 172 -0.97 -8.51 -6.00
C PHE A 172 -0.61 -9.93 -5.54
N VAL A 173 -1.63 -10.67 -5.11
CA VAL A 173 -1.51 -12.04 -4.61
C VAL A 173 -1.97 -12.98 -5.73
N PRO A 174 -1.05 -13.70 -6.39
CA PRO A 174 -1.40 -14.59 -7.49
C PRO A 174 -2.20 -15.79 -7.03
N LYS A 175 -2.91 -16.45 -7.96
CA LYS A 175 -3.79 -17.59 -7.66
C LYS A 175 -3.10 -18.76 -6.94
N GLY A 176 -1.79 -18.94 -7.14
CA GLY A 176 -1.01 -20.01 -6.53
C GLY A 176 -0.60 -19.77 -5.08
N THR A 177 -0.76 -18.54 -4.57
CA THR A 177 -0.33 -18.17 -3.22
C THR A 177 -1.29 -18.69 -2.17
N THR A 178 -0.76 -19.19 -1.05
CA THR A 178 -1.58 -19.69 0.05
C THR A 178 -2.16 -18.53 0.85
N ILE A 179 -3.49 -18.46 0.96
CA ILE A 179 -4.21 -17.45 1.73
C ILE A 179 -4.78 -18.08 3.01
N LYS A 180 -4.51 -17.45 4.16
CA LYS A 180 -5.01 -17.86 5.47
C LYS A 180 -5.83 -16.72 6.09
N PRO A 181 -7.18 -16.79 6.05
CA PRO A 181 -8.04 -15.80 6.69
C PRO A 181 -7.77 -15.70 8.20
N PHE A 182 -7.95 -14.51 8.78
CA PHE A 182 -7.97 -14.31 10.23
C PHE A 182 -9.38 -14.45 10.80
#